data_AF-A0A7V4H0I5-F1
#
_entry.id   AF-A0A7V4H0I5-F1
#
_cell.length_a   1.000
_cell.length_b   1.000
_cell.length_c   1.000
_cell.angle_alpha   90.00
_cell.angle_beta   90.00
_cell.angle_gamma   90.00
#
_symmetry.space_group_name_H-M   'P 1'
#
loop_
_entity.id
_entity.type
_entity.pdbx_description
1 polymer ?
#
loop_
_entity_poly.entity_id
_entity_poly.type
_entity_poly.pdbx_seq_one_letter_code
_entity_poly.pdbx_strand_id
1 'polypeptide(L)'
;PEVKPKMGDITVKKTDPGVAWGSVHWQYLEDMTKVTPYEGTPLKLKKTLFIKSNTARGPVIEPVKGPVQVGDELVVRLELRTDRDMEYVHLKDQRGSGTEPVNVLSRYKYQDGLAYYESTRDTASHFFMDYLPKGVYVFEYSARVQLRGEYQTGVAEIQCMYAPEFNSHSESLPLKVR
;
A
#
# COMPACT_ATOMS: atom_id res chain seq x y z
N PRO A 1 -10.87 -19.11 -12.06
CA PRO A 1 -9.97 -19.78 -13.04
C PRO A 1 -8.53 -19.37 -12.75
N GLU A 2 -7.62 -20.32 -12.61
CA GLU A 2 -6.20 -20.04 -12.32
C GLU A 2 -5.46 -19.63 -13.61
N VAL A 3 -4.77 -18.48 -13.57
CA VAL A 3 -3.95 -18.02 -14.68
C VAL A 3 -2.64 -18.80 -14.68
N LYS A 4 -2.26 -19.33 -15.85
CA LYS A 4 -1.07 -20.18 -16.00
C LYS A 4 0.01 -19.43 -16.77
N PRO A 5 1.32 -19.63 -16.50
CA PRO A 5 2.39 -18.97 -17.24
C PRO A 5 2.28 -19.07 -18.76
N LYS A 6 1.85 -20.23 -19.28
CA LYS A 6 1.61 -20.48 -20.70
C LYS A 6 0.58 -19.53 -21.35
N MET A 7 -0.33 -18.96 -20.56
CA MET A 7 -1.28 -17.98 -21.08
C MET A 7 -0.55 -16.70 -21.51
N GLY A 8 0.64 -16.39 -20.96
CA GLY A 8 1.49 -15.27 -21.37
C GLY A 8 2.06 -15.38 -22.79
N ASP A 9 2.03 -16.56 -23.41
CA ASP A 9 2.47 -16.77 -24.78
C ASP A 9 1.38 -16.31 -25.78
N ILE A 10 1.28 -14.99 -25.99
CA ILE A 10 0.33 -14.41 -26.95
C ILE A 10 1.00 -14.23 -28.32
N THR A 11 0.33 -14.71 -29.37
CA THR A 11 0.63 -14.31 -30.76
C THR A 11 -0.50 -13.44 -31.32
N VAL A 12 -0.16 -12.23 -31.77
CA VAL A 12 -1.10 -11.33 -32.45
C VAL A 12 -0.70 -11.23 -33.92
N LYS A 13 -1.65 -11.46 -34.83
CA LYS A 13 -1.44 -11.36 -36.29
C LYS A 13 -2.46 -10.41 -36.92
N LYS A 14 -1.98 -9.36 -37.57
CA LYS A 14 -2.79 -8.48 -38.44
C LYS A 14 -2.65 -8.94 -39.89
N THR A 15 -3.77 -9.03 -40.63
CA THR A 15 -3.80 -9.60 -41.98
C THR A 15 -4.16 -8.61 -43.08
N ASP A 16 -4.61 -7.41 -42.72
CA ASP A 16 -5.16 -6.37 -43.59
C ASP A 16 -4.31 -5.09 -43.56
N PRO A 17 -4.43 -4.16 -44.53
CA PRO A 17 -3.83 -2.82 -44.46
C PRO A 17 -4.45 -1.94 -43.36
N GLY A 18 -3.76 -0.89 -42.91
CA GLY A 18 -4.25 0.04 -41.87
C GLY A 18 -3.76 -0.25 -40.45
N VAL A 19 -4.16 0.58 -39.48
CA VAL A 19 -3.75 0.49 -38.06
C VAL A 19 -4.79 -0.31 -37.26
N ALA A 20 -4.33 -1.19 -36.36
CA ALA A 20 -5.19 -1.88 -35.40
C ALA A 20 -4.72 -1.58 -33.97
N TRP A 21 -5.69 -1.40 -33.08
CA TRP A 21 -5.48 -1.26 -31.64
C TRP A 21 -6.19 -2.40 -30.94
N GLY A 22 -5.55 -2.99 -29.93
CA GLY A 22 -6.10 -4.09 -29.16
C GLY A 22 -5.38 -4.21 -27.82
N SER A 23 -6.02 -4.88 -26.87
CA SER A 23 -5.42 -5.16 -25.56
C SER A 23 -5.79 -6.57 -25.12
N VAL A 24 -4.90 -7.21 -24.36
CA VAL A 24 -5.12 -8.52 -23.76
C VAL A 24 -4.86 -8.40 -22.27
N HIS A 25 -5.76 -8.94 -21.47
CA HIS A 25 -5.73 -8.83 -20.01
C HIS A 25 -6.01 -10.20 -19.40
N TRP A 26 -5.30 -10.52 -18.31
CA TRP A 26 -5.66 -11.62 -17.42
C TRP A 26 -5.98 -11.08 -16.04
N GLN A 27 -7.02 -11.61 -15.44
CA GLN A 27 -7.42 -11.29 -14.08
C GLN A 27 -7.50 -12.58 -13.28
N TYR A 28 -6.84 -12.60 -12.13
CA TYR A 28 -6.82 -13.74 -11.23
C TYR A 28 -6.71 -13.27 -9.79
N LEU A 29 -7.04 -14.17 -8.88
CA LEU A 29 -6.76 -14.01 -7.45
C LEU A 29 -5.44 -14.72 -7.17
N GLU A 30 -4.59 -14.09 -6.38
CA GLU A 30 -3.32 -14.64 -5.91
C GLU A 30 -3.28 -14.62 -4.38
N ASP A 31 -2.49 -15.52 -3.81
CA ASP A 31 -2.15 -15.45 -2.40
C ASP A 31 -1.36 -14.16 -2.11
N MET A 32 -1.84 -13.37 -1.15
CA MET A 32 -1.24 -12.11 -0.74
C MET A 32 0.25 -12.26 -0.33
N THR A 33 0.64 -13.43 0.17
CA THR A 33 2.03 -13.75 0.54
C THR A 33 2.98 -13.79 -0.66
N LYS A 34 2.46 -13.95 -1.87
CA LYS A 34 3.26 -13.97 -3.11
C LYS A 34 3.34 -12.62 -3.80
N VAL A 35 2.63 -11.60 -3.29
CA VAL A 35 2.69 -10.25 -3.87
C VAL A 35 4.02 -9.62 -3.51
N THR A 36 4.86 -9.43 -4.53
CA THR A 36 6.17 -8.76 -4.40
C THR A 36 6.03 -7.26 -4.61
N PRO A 37 6.96 -6.43 -4.10
CA PRO A 37 6.91 -4.99 -4.37
C PRO A 37 7.06 -4.69 -5.86
N TYR A 38 6.31 -3.72 -6.37
CA TYR A 38 6.43 -3.26 -7.75
C TYR A 38 7.11 -1.89 -7.83
N GLU A 39 8.32 -1.89 -8.38
CA GLU A 39 9.16 -0.69 -8.51
C GLU A 39 9.41 -0.29 -9.98
N GLY A 40 8.61 -0.82 -10.91
CA GLY A 40 8.78 -0.62 -12.35
C GLY A 40 8.37 0.75 -12.88
N THR A 41 7.89 1.65 -12.01
CA THR A 41 7.41 2.99 -12.38
C THR A 41 8.16 4.07 -11.59
N PRO A 42 7.96 5.36 -11.91
CA PRO A 42 8.46 6.47 -11.10
C PRO A 42 8.02 6.47 -9.63
N LEU A 43 6.94 5.76 -9.29
CA LEU A 43 6.47 5.61 -7.91
C LEU A 43 7.15 4.40 -7.27
N LYS A 44 7.65 4.59 -6.05
CA LYS A 44 8.19 3.51 -5.22
C LYS A 44 7.56 3.57 -3.85
N LEU A 45 7.01 2.46 -3.40
CA LEU A 45 6.27 2.38 -2.15
C LEU A 45 6.79 1.24 -1.29
N LYS A 46 7.20 1.56 -0.06
CA LYS A 46 7.65 0.58 0.92
C LYS A 46 6.81 0.67 2.19
N LYS A 47 6.35 -0.50 2.64
CA LYS A 47 5.62 -0.66 3.90
C LYS A 47 6.55 -1.23 4.96
N THR A 48 6.49 -0.72 6.18
CA THR A 48 7.25 -1.26 7.32
C THR A 48 6.40 -1.14 8.58
N LEU A 49 6.49 -2.15 9.45
CA LEU A 49 5.74 -2.20 10.71
C LEU A 49 6.66 -1.92 11.88
N PHE A 50 6.15 -1.14 12.83
CA PHE A 50 6.81 -0.82 14.08
C PHE A 50 5.87 -1.07 15.25
N ILE A 51 6.42 -1.34 16.43
CA ILE A 51 5.67 -1.30 17.70
C ILE A 51 6.04 -0.02 18.41
N LYS A 52 5.02 0.69 18.87
CA LYS A 52 5.18 1.87 19.69
C LYS A 52 5.11 1.48 21.16
N SER A 53 6.12 1.88 21.92
CA SER A 53 6.19 1.71 23.36
C SER A 53 6.39 3.06 24.04
N ASN A 54 5.78 3.24 25.22
CA ASN A 54 5.95 4.45 26.01
C ASN A 54 7.10 4.25 27.00
N THR A 55 8.11 5.11 26.92
CA THR A 55 9.24 5.12 27.86
C THR A 55 9.19 6.36 28.74
N ALA A 56 10.01 6.41 29.79
CA ALA A 56 10.17 7.61 30.61
C ALA A 56 10.62 8.85 29.82
N ARG A 57 11.24 8.67 28.63
CA ARG A 57 11.68 9.77 27.75
C ARG A 57 10.65 10.12 26.66
N GLY A 58 9.48 9.48 26.68
CA GLY A 58 8.44 9.61 25.67
C GLY A 58 8.26 8.36 24.81
N PRO A 59 7.35 8.41 23.82
CA PRO A 59 7.08 7.30 22.92
C PRO A 59 8.29 7.00 22.03
N VAL A 60 8.61 5.73 21.87
CA VAL A 60 9.59 5.23 20.91
C VAL A 60 8.92 4.19 20.01
N ILE A 61 9.44 4.04 18.79
CA ILE A 61 8.99 3.03 17.84
C ILE A 61 10.15 2.12 17.45
N GLU A 62 9.91 0.82 17.42
CA GLU A 62 10.91 -0.20 17.07
C GLU A 62 10.37 -1.12 15.97
N PRO A 63 11.19 -1.52 14.98
CA PRO A 63 10.73 -2.41 13.92
C PRO A 63 10.19 -3.73 14.48
N VAL A 64 9.08 -4.22 13.93
CA VAL A 64 8.56 -5.56 14.24
C VAL A 64 9.56 -6.61 13.75
N LYS A 65 10.11 -7.41 14.69
CA LYS A 65 11.07 -8.49 14.39
C LYS A 65 10.52 -9.90 14.66
N GLY A 66 9.31 -10.00 15.19
CA GLY A 66 8.72 -11.26 15.62
C GLY A 66 7.26 -11.10 16.01
N PRO A 67 6.69 -12.08 16.73
CA PRO A 67 5.30 -12.02 17.18
C PRO A 67 5.02 -10.80 18.06
N VAL A 68 3.86 -10.19 17.86
CA VAL A 68 3.34 -9.06 18.65
C VAL A 68 2.25 -9.56 19.62
N GLN A 69 1.82 -8.73 20.56
CA GLN A 69 0.79 -9.07 21.55
C GLN A 69 -0.52 -8.33 21.29
N VAL A 70 -1.63 -8.93 21.70
CA VAL A 70 -2.91 -8.21 21.79
C VAL A 70 -2.75 -6.98 22.69
N GLY A 71 -3.21 -5.82 22.20
CA GLY A 71 -3.08 -4.52 22.87
C GLY A 71 -1.90 -3.68 22.41
N ASP A 72 -0.92 -4.25 21.69
CA ASP A 72 0.21 -3.48 21.15
C ASP A 72 -0.29 -2.38 20.19
N GLU A 73 0.37 -1.22 20.23
CA GLU A 73 0.17 -0.17 19.24
C GLU A 73 1.12 -0.42 18.06
N LEU A 74 0.56 -0.94 16.97
CA LEU A 74 1.25 -1.18 15.72
C LEU A 74 1.26 0.10 14.90
N VAL A 75 2.45 0.65 14.64
CA VAL A 75 2.62 1.80 13.75
C VAL A 75 2.98 1.29 12.36
N VAL A 76 2.13 1.61 11.39
CA VAL A 76 2.40 1.35 9.98
C VAL A 76 3.10 2.57 9.40
N ARG A 77 4.28 2.36 8.82
CA ARG A 77 5.03 3.38 8.08
C ARG A 77 5.02 3.06 6.60
N LEU A 78 4.61 4.03 5.80
CA LEU A 78 4.69 3.98 4.34
C LEU A 78 5.71 5.00 3.86
N GLU A 79 6.76 4.54 3.20
CA GLU A 79 7.77 5.37 2.56
C GLU A 79 7.43 5.46 1.07
N LEU A 80 7.01 6.65 0.62
CA LEU A 80 6.70 6.95 -0.78
C LEU A 80 7.83 7.75 -1.41
N ARG A 81 8.32 7.30 -2.55
CA ARG A 81 9.27 8.02 -3.41
C ARG A 81 8.67 8.26 -4.79
N THR A 82 8.86 9.47 -5.32
CA THR A 82 8.58 9.81 -6.71
C THR A 82 9.69 10.67 -7.30
N ASP A 83 10.03 10.45 -8.57
CA ASP A 83 11.05 11.21 -9.31
C ASP A 83 10.50 12.45 -10.04
N ARG A 84 9.17 12.60 -10.08
CA ARG A 84 8.47 13.65 -10.81
C ARG A 84 7.20 14.09 -10.10
N ASP A 85 6.72 15.26 -10.51
CA ASP A 85 5.45 15.80 -10.03
C ASP A 85 4.29 15.02 -10.68
N MET A 86 3.24 14.77 -9.90
CA MET A 86 2.04 14.05 -10.33
C MET A 86 0.79 14.71 -9.75
N GLU A 87 -0.37 14.39 -10.33
CA GLU A 87 -1.67 14.94 -9.94
C GLU A 87 -2.69 13.82 -9.73
N TYR A 88 -3.63 14.07 -8.82
CA TYR A 88 -4.75 13.16 -8.52
C TYR A 88 -4.28 11.73 -8.19
N VAL A 89 -3.40 11.62 -7.19
CA VAL A 89 -2.80 10.36 -6.76
C VAL A 89 -3.59 9.80 -5.57
N HIS A 90 -3.93 8.51 -5.62
CA HIS A 90 -4.54 7.79 -4.52
C HIS A 90 -3.57 6.75 -3.98
N LEU A 91 -3.23 6.89 -2.69
CA LEU A 91 -2.55 5.86 -1.89
C LEU A 91 -3.60 5.16 -1.02
N LYS A 92 -3.62 3.83 -1.06
CA LYS A 92 -4.48 2.97 -0.26
C LYS A 92 -3.61 1.95 0.45
N ASP A 93 -3.71 1.88 1.76
CA ASP A 93 -3.01 0.86 2.53
C ASP A 93 -4.00 -0.06 3.23
N GLN A 94 -3.95 -1.34 2.85
CA GLN A 94 -4.78 -2.38 3.43
C GLN A 94 -4.36 -2.66 4.89
N ARG A 95 -5.31 -3.19 5.66
CA ARG A 95 -5.15 -3.52 7.06
C ARG A 95 -5.32 -5.01 7.29
N GLY A 96 -4.48 -5.57 8.16
CA GLY A 96 -4.66 -6.95 8.63
C GLY A 96 -5.86 -7.05 9.56
N SER A 97 -6.70 -8.07 9.37
CA SER A 97 -7.97 -8.25 10.10
C SER A 97 -7.83 -8.46 11.61
N GLY A 98 -6.61 -8.72 12.11
CA GLY A 98 -6.31 -8.78 13.55
C GLY A 98 -6.06 -7.41 14.20
N THR A 99 -6.23 -6.30 13.46
CA THR A 99 -5.88 -4.94 13.91
C THR A 99 -7.00 -3.95 13.62
N GLU A 100 -7.14 -2.95 14.50
CA GLU A 100 -8.15 -1.88 14.39
C GLU A 100 -7.47 -0.51 14.34
N PRO A 101 -7.95 0.45 13.52
CA PRO A 101 -7.32 1.76 13.44
C PRO A 101 -7.50 2.56 14.74
N VAL A 102 -6.47 3.30 15.15
CA VAL A 102 -6.56 4.17 16.34
C VAL A 102 -7.31 5.48 16.03
N ASN A 103 -7.19 5.99 14.80
CA ASN A 103 -7.93 7.15 14.33
C ASN A 103 -8.95 6.74 13.27
N VAL A 104 -10.19 7.20 13.41
CA VAL A 104 -11.30 6.94 12.45
C VAL A 104 -11.78 8.21 11.74
N LEU A 105 -11.21 9.36 12.09
CA LEU A 105 -11.66 10.64 11.53
C LEU A 105 -11.04 10.88 10.16
N SER A 106 -11.90 11.09 9.17
CA SER A 106 -11.49 11.55 7.85
C SER A 106 -11.28 13.06 7.88
N ARG A 107 -10.16 13.54 7.33
CA ARG A 107 -9.82 14.97 7.33
C ARG A 107 -8.72 15.31 6.33
N TYR A 108 -8.66 16.59 5.96
CA TYR A 108 -7.49 17.15 5.33
C TYR A 108 -6.32 17.20 6.32
N LYS A 109 -5.14 16.83 5.83
CA LYS A 109 -3.86 16.93 6.52
C LYS A 109 -2.87 17.67 5.63
N TYR A 110 -1.95 18.36 6.29
CA TYR A 110 -0.77 18.92 5.67
C TYR A 110 0.44 18.53 6.51
N GLN A 111 1.38 17.81 5.92
CA GLN A 111 2.57 17.32 6.60
C GLN A 111 3.74 17.28 5.63
N ASP A 112 4.91 17.74 6.08
CA ASP A 112 6.18 17.67 5.33
C ASP A 112 6.08 18.20 3.89
N GLY A 113 5.28 19.26 3.68
CA GLY A 113 5.09 19.89 2.38
C GLY A 113 3.96 19.29 1.53
N LEU A 114 3.32 18.21 1.97
CA LEU A 114 2.26 17.51 1.23
C LEU A 114 0.89 17.73 1.85
N ALA A 115 -0.07 18.18 1.05
CA ALA A 115 -1.49 18.24 1.40
C ALA A 115 -2.20 16.98 0.89
N TYR A 116 -3.04 16.37 1.73
CA TYR A 116 -3.85 15.22 1.32
C TYR A 116 -5.12 15.09 2.17
N TYR A 117 -6.14 14.46 1.61
CA TYR A 117 -7.31 14.03 2.37
C TYR A 117 -7.12 12.59 2.83
N GLU A 118 -7.15 12.36 4.14
CA GLU A 118 -7.10 11.04 4.74
C GLU A 118 -8.51 10.54 5.05
N SER A 119 -8.82 9.31 4.65
CA SER A 119 -10.06 8.60 4.97
C SER A 119 -9.73 7.22 5.50
N THR A 120 -9.89 7.03 6.80
CA THR A 120 -9.76 5.72 7.43
C THR A 120 -11.06 4.93 7.29
N ARG A 121 -10.98 3.75 6.69
CA ARG A 121 -12.07 2.77 6.60
C ARG A 121 -11.68 1.51 7.36
N ASP A 122 -12.60 0.56 7.43
CA ASP A 122 -12.45 -0.68 8.17
C ASP A 122 -11.30 -1.57 7.65
N THR A 123 -11.21 -1.70 6.33
CA THR A 123 -10.21 -2.59 5.68
C THR A 123 -8.95 -1.86 5.22
N ALA A 124 -8.95 -0.53 5.17
CA ALA A 124 -7.85 0.26 4.64
C ALA A 124 -7.82 1.71 5.12
N SER A 125 -6.65 2.32 5.06
CA SER A 125 -6.45 3.77 5.16
C SER A 125 -6.25 4.34 3.75
N HIS A 126 -6.96 5.40 3.40
CA HIS A 126 -6.91 6.05 2.09
C HIS A 126 -6.33 7.45 2.20
N PHE A 127 -5.46 7.81 1.27
CA PHE A 127 -4.83 9.13 1.17
C PHE A 127 -4.99 9.64 -0.25
N PHE A 128 -5.76 10.70 -0.41
CA PHE A 128 -6.04 11.34 -1.70
C PHE A 128 -5.23 12.62 -1.82
N MET A 129 -4.37 12.70 -2.84
CA MET A 129 -3.45 13.79 -3.08
C MET A 129 -3.80 14.46 -4.40
N ASP A 130 -4.26 15.71 -4.36
CA ASP A 130 -4.55 16.47 -5.59
C ASP A 130 -3.25 16.76 -6.36
N TYR A 131 -2.17 17.06 -5.64
CA TYR A 131 -0.84 17.29 -6.20
C TYR A 131 0.21 16.58 -5.35
N LEU A 132 1.06 15.78 -6.01
CA LEU A 132 2.19 15.06 -5.41
C LEU A 132 3.49 15.57 -6.06
N PRO A 133 4.19 16.52 -5.43
CA PRO A 133 5.48 16.97 -5.91
C PRO A 133 6.52 15.83 -5.88
N LYS A 134 7.55 15.91 -6.72
CA LYS A 134 8.71 15.02 -6.64
C LYS A 134 9.32 15.05 -5.24
N GLY A 135 9.71 13.89 -4.70
CA GLY A 135 10.25 13.84 -3.34
C GLY A 135 10.12 12.50 -2.65
N VAL A 136 10.29 12.55 -1.33
CA VAL A 136 10.18 11.43 -0.40
C VAL A 136 9.19 11.82 0.69
N TYR A 137 8.19 10.99 0.92
CA TYR A 137 7.14 11.23 1.91
C TYR A 137 7.01 10.03 2.83
N VAL A 138 6.81 10.29 4.12
CA VAL A 138 6.63 9.25 5.13
C VAL A 138 5.26 9.43 5.76
N PHE A 139 4.40 8.43 5.61
CA PHE A 139 3.10 8.38 6.25
C PHE A 139 3.17 7.41 7.42
N GLU A 140 2.76 7.87 8.60
CA GLU A 140 2.66 7.03 9.79
C GLU A 140 1.26 7.10 10.36
N TYR A 141 0.70 5.94 10.67
CA TYR A 141 -0.55 5.84 11.38
C TYR A 141 -0.56 4.60 12.28
N SER A 142 -1.27 4.69 13.40
CA SER A 142 -1.36 3.61 14.38
C SER A 142 -2.61 2.75 14.16
N ALA A 143 -2.43 1.44 14.33
CA ALA A 143 -3.48 0.46 14.58
C ALA A 143 -3.23 -0.22 15.93
N ARG A 144 -4.30 -0.69 16.58
CA ARG A 144 -4.27 -1.48 17.79
C ARG A 144 -4.42 -2.96 17.42
N VAL A 145 -3.55 -3.81 17.95
CA VAL A 145 -3.68 -5.26 17.78
C VAL A 145 -4.81 -5.78 18.68
N GLN A 146 -5.76 -6.54 18.11
CA GLN A 146 -6.97 -6.98 18.82
C GLN A 146 -7.11 -8.49 18.97
N LEU A 147 -6.80 -9.26 17.92
CA LEU A 147 -7.10 -10.70 17.88
C LEU A 147 -5.82 -11.52 17.71
N ARG A 148 -5.72 -12.63 18.45
CA ARG A 148 -4.63 -13.62 18.32
C ARG A 148 -4.80 -14.38 17.01
N GLY A 149 -3.70 -14.63 16.31
CA GLY A 149 -3.72 -15.32 15.02
C GLY A 149 -2.53 -14.99 14.14
N GLU A 150 -2.58 -15.48 12.91
CA GLU A 150 -1.62 -15.16 11.85
C GLU A 150 -2.35 -14.46 10.72
N TYR A 151 -1.91 -13.26 10.40
CA TYR A 151 -2.57 -12.36 9.46
C TYR A 151 -1.59 -11.89 8.39
N GLN A 152 -2.14 -11.54 7.23
CA GLN A 152 -1.45 -10.68 6.28
C GLN A 152 -1.87 -9.25 6.53
N THR A 153 -0.91 -8.32 6.56
CA THR A 153 -1.23 -6.89 6.70
C THR A 153 -1.80 -6.27 5.43
N GLY A 154 -1.78 -7.01 4.33
CA GLY A 154 -2.20 -6.53 3.02
C GLY A 154 -1.18 -5.56 2.42
N VAL A 155 -1.43 -5.16 1.18
CA VAL A 155 -0.53 -4.29 0.42
C VAL A 155 -0.89 -2.82 0.58
N ALA A 156 0.14 -1.97 0.48
CA ALA A 156 -0.05 -0.57 0.17
C ALA A 156 0.03 -0.41 -1.35
N GLU A 157 -0.95 0.26 -1.94
CA GLU A 157 -1.12 0.51 -3.37
C GLU A 157 -1.11 2.03 -3.58
N ILE A 158 -0.41 2.51 -4.60
CA ILE A 158 -0.47 3.92 -5.03
C ILE A 158 -0.66 4.01 -6.52
N GLN A 159 -1.53 4.91 -6.97
CA GLN A 159 -1.85 5.05 -8.39
C GLN A 159 -2.34 6.46 -8.72
N CYS A 160 -1.99 6.95 -9.91
CA CYS A 160 -2.62 8.15 -10.49
C CYS A 160 -4.01 7.79 -11.03
N MET A 161 -5.04 8.55 -10.63
CA MET A 161 -6.43 8.27 -11.01
C MET A 161 -6.70 8.43 -12.51
N TYR A 162 -5.94 9.30 -13.19
CA TYR A 162 -6.12 9.61 -14.61
C TYR A 162 -4.98 9.12 -15.52
N ALA A 163 -3.92 8.54 -14.93
CA ALA A 163 -2.79 7.97 -15.66
C ALA A 163 -2.36 6.66 -14.97
N PRO A 164 -3.20 5.60 -15.06
CA PRO A 164 -3.10 4.40 -14.24
C PRO A 164 -1.80 3.61 -14.43
N GLU A 165 -1.06 3.84 -15.51
CA GLU A 165 0.29 3.31 -15.75
C GLU A 165 1.32 3.80 -14.71
N PHE A 166 1.08 4.95 -14.08
CA PHE A 166 1.84 5.42 -12.93
C PHE A 166 1.22 4.84 -11.65
N ASN A 167 1.68 3.64 -11.32
CA ASN A 167 1.29 2.94 -10.10
C ASN A 167 2.47 2.24 -9.45
N SER A 168 2.32 1.89 -8.18
CA SER A 168 3.26 1.04 -7.44
C SER A 168 2.50 0.34 -6.32
N HIS A 169 3.06 -0.75 -5.82
CA HIS A 169 2.57 -1.36 -4.59
C HIS A 169 3.72 -1.97 -3.79
N SER A 170 3.51 -2.05 -2.48
CA SER A 170 4.40 -2.79 -1.58
C SER A 170 4.13 -4.29 -1.67
N GLU A 171 4.97 -5.07 -0.99
CA GLU A 171 4.59 -6.41 -0.53
C GLU A 171 3.58 -6.33 0.64
N SER A 172 2.96 -7.47 0.96
CA SER A 172 2.27 -7.67 2.23
C SER A 172 3.23 -8.23 3.27
N LEU A 173 3.12 -7.74 4.50
CA LEU A 173 3.94 -8.24 5.61
C LEU A 173 3.13 -9.21 6.49
N PRO A 174 3.72 -10.36 6.89
CA PRO A 174 3.08 -11.27 7.84
C PRO A 174 3.03 -10.64 9.24
N LEU A 175 1.92 -10.85 9.93
CA LEU A 175 1.71 -10.41 11.31
C LEU A 175 1.26 -11.59 12.16
N LYS A 176 2.12 -12.01 13.10
CA LYS A 176 1.81 -13.06 14.07
C LYS A 176 1.47 -12.41 15.41
N VAL A 177 0.26 -12.67 15.90
CA VAL A 177 -0.25 -12.12 17.17
C VAL A 177 -0.37 -13.23 18.20
N ARG A 178 0.25 -13.04 19.35
CA ARG A 178 0.22 -13.98 20.48
C ARG A 178 -0.65 -13.52 21.61
#